data_AF-A0A7J2YUZ9-F1
#
_entry.id   AF-A0A7J2YUZ9-F1
#
_cell.length_a   1.000
_cell.length_b   1.000
_cell.length_c   1.000
_cell.angle_alpha   90.00
_cell.angle_beta   90.00
_cell.angle_gamma   90.00
#
_symmetry.space_group_name_H-M   'P 1'
#
loop_
_entity.id
_entity.type
_entity.pdbx_description
1 polymer ?
#
loop_
_entity_poly.entity_id
_entity_poly.type
_entity_poly.pdbx_seq_one_letter_code
_entity_poly.pdbx_strand_id
1 'polypeptide(L)'
;MLSICVWKRLSEANPKMPPTLIVKCPKCSGYMLTTKGQKTKICPYCGANVNLQKAQRIAAANTAFEASEILRKLKSERGFDRKP
;
A
#
# COMPACT_ATOMS: atom_id res chain seq x y z
N MET A 1 42.85 -8.92 -9.84
CA MET A 1 41.62 -8.54 -10.58
C MET A 1 40.62 -9.68 -10.41
N LEU A 2 39.67 -9.55 -9.49
CA LEU A 2 38.43 -10.35 -9.38
C LEU A 2 37.68 -9.78 -8.17
N SER A 3 37.12 -8.58 -8.36
CA SER A 3 36.23 -7.96 -7.39
C SER A 3 34.85 -8.56 -7.63
N ILE A 4 34.58 -9.67 -6.95
CA ILE A 4 33.33 -10.41 -7.03
C ILE A 4 32.29 -9.55 -6.31
N CYS A 5 31.38 -8.97 -7.10
CA CYS A 5 30.28 -8.13 -6.67
C CYS A 5 29.62 -8.61 -5.37
N VAL A 6 29.81 -7.84 -4.30
CA VAL A 6 29.10 -7.94 -3.01
C VAL A 6 27.67 -7.43 -3.20
N TRP A 7 26.83 -8.16 -3.94
CA TRP A 7 25.41 -7.82 -4.16
C TRP A 7 24.44 -8.89 -3.64
N LYS A 8 24.95 -9.93 -2.97
CA LYS A 8 24.15 -11.08 -2.56
C LYS A 8 23.88 -11.12 -1.04
N ARG A 9 23.26 -10.06 -0.50
CA ARG A 9 22.79 -10.07 0.90
C ARG A 9 21.63 -9.13 1.20
N LEU A 10 20.53 -9.25 0.44
CA LEU A 10 19.21 -8.71 0.82
C LEU A 10 18.10 -9.75 0.59
N SER A 11 18.43 -11.03 0.79
CA SER A 11 17.51 -12.17 0.62
C SER A 11 17.14 -12.83 1.96
N GLU A 12 17.23 -12.11 3.07
CA GLU A 12 16.81 -12.62 4.38
C GLU A 12 15.44 -12.03 4.72
N ALA A 13 14.42 -12.79 4.32
CA ALA A 13 13.05 -12.64 4.74
C ALA A 13 12.95 -12.59 6.27
N ASN A 14 12.47 -11.47 6.80
CA ASN A 14 11.85 -11.42 8.11
C ASN A 14 10.42 -10.90 7.92
N PRO A 15 9.42 -11.78 7.69
CA PRO A 15 8.05 -11.36 7.46
C PRO A 15 7.38 -11.02 8.80
N LYS A 16 7.94 -10.08 9.56
CA LYS A 16 7.11 -9.25 10.44
C LYS A 16 6.55 -8.14 9.56
N MET A 17 5.61 -8.54 8.71
CA MET A 17 4.91 -7.59 7.86
C MET A 17 4.13 -6.65 8.78
N PRO A 18 4.43 -5.35 8.76
CA PRO A 18 3.75 -4.44 9.65
C PRO A 18 2.28 -4.31 9.22
N PRO A 19 1.36 -4.07 10.17
CA PRO A 19 -0.06 -3.99 9.87
C PRO A 19 -0.29 -2.95 8.76
N THR A 20 -0.94 -3.41 7.70
CA THR A 20 -1.16 -2.65 6.48
C THR A 20 -2.55 -2.02 6.55
N LEU A 21 -2.61 -0.71 6.47
CA LEU A 21 -3.83 0.06 6.41
C LEU A 21 -4.21 0.29 4.94
N ILE A 22 -5.48 0.08 4.62
CA ILE A 22 -6.07 0.43 3.34
C ILE A 22 -6.70 1.81 3.49
N VAL A 23 -6.19 2.77 2.74
CA VAL A 23 -6.59 4.18 2.83
C VAL A 23 -7.14 4.64 1.48
N LYS A 24 -8.22 5.41 1.52
CA LYS A 24 -8.77 6.09 0.33
C LYS A 24 -8.03 7.40 0.11
N CYS A 25 -7.54 7.63 -1.11
CA CYS A 25 -7.05 8.96 -1.48
C CYS A 25 -8.23 9.95 -1.50
N PRO A 26 -8.14 11.11 -0.82
CA PRO A 26 -9.19 12.12 -0.85
C PRO A 26 -9.33 12.80 -2.23
N LYS A 27 -8.29 12.77 -3.07
CA LYS A 27 -8.29 13.44 -4.39
C LYS A 27 -8.77 12.53 -5.51
N CYS A 28 -8.13 11.38 -5.71
CA CYS A 28 -8.45 10.49 -6.83
C CYS A 28 -9.39 9.34 -6.45
N SER A 29 -9.82 9.26 -5.18
CA SER A 29 -10.64 8.16 -4.64
C SER A 29 -10.02 6.75 -4.71
N GLY A 30 -8.79 6.63 -5.24
CA GLY A 30 -8.04 5.39 -5.34
C GLY A 30 -7.68 4.80 -3.97
N TYR A 31 -7.59 3.48 -3.92
CA TYR A 31 -7.20 2.74 -2.73
C TYR A 31 -5.69 2.56 -2.67
N MET A 32 -5.10 2.77 -1.50
CA MET A 32 -3.67 2.63 -1.30
C MET A 32 -3.39 1.81 -0.05
N LEU A 33 -2.37 0.96 -0.14
CA LEU A 33 -1.80 0.26 1.01
C LEU A 33 -0.79 1.17 1.70
N THR A 34 -0.85 1.26 3.02
CA THR A 34 0.15 1.98 3.80
C THR A 34 0.51 1.21 5.06
N THR A 35 1.75 1.31 5.48
CA THR A 35 2.20 0.73 6.74
C THR A 35 1.71 1.57 7.92
N LYS A 36 1.24 0.92 8.99
CA LYS A 36 0.92 1.59 10.25
C LYS A 36 2.17 2.28 10.81
N GLY A 37 2.10 3.61 10.96
CA GLY A 37 3.20 4.44 11.46
C GLY A 37 3.66 5.53 10.49
N GLN A 38 3.35 5.40 9.19
CA GLN A 38 3.63 6.47 8.25
C GLN A 38 2.65 7.64 8.43
N LYS A 39 3.18 8.87 8.49
CA LYS A 39 2.37 10.10 8.65
C LYS A 39 1.83 10.61 7.33
N THR A 40 2.68 10.61 6.30
CA THR A 40 2.38 11.14 4.97
C THR A 40 2.79 10.13 3.92
N LYS A 41 1.96 9.97 2.88
CA LYS A 41 2.27 9.15 1.72
C LYS A 41 1.86 9.89 0.46
N ILE A 42 2.74 9.91 -0.54
CA ILE A 42 2.41 10.41 -1.87
C ILE A 42 1.57 9.35 -2.59
N CYS A 43 0.43 9.77 -3.12
CA CYS A 43 -0.44 8.88 -3.87
C CYS A 43 0.23 8.52 -5.21
N PRO A 44 0.44 7.22 -5.52
CA PRO A 44 1.05 6.82 -6.78
C PRO A 44 0.15 7.07 -7.99
N TYR A 45 -1.15 7.31 -7.78
CA TYR A 45 -2.11 7.52 -8.87
C TYR A 45 -2.21 8.99 -9.29
N CYS A 46 -2.20 9.93 -8.34
CA CYS A 46 -2.45 11.35 -8.62
C CYS A 46 -1.34 12.29 -8.14
N GLY A 47 -0.28 11.77 -7.51
CA GLY A 47 0.80 12.58 -6.95
C GLY A 47 0.42 13.42 -5.73
N ALA A 48 -0.83 13.33 -5.24
CA ALA A 48 -1.25 14.10 -4.07
C ALA A 48 -0.53 13.61 -2.80
N ASN A 49 -0.07 14.56 -1.97
CA ASN A 49 0.43 14.26 -0.64
C ASN A 49 -0.76 13.97 0.29
N VAL A 50 -0.91 12.71 0.69
CA VAL A 50 -2.01 12.26 1.55
C VAL A 50 -1.50 12.12 2.98
N ASN A 51 -2.09 12.92 3.87
CA ASN A 51 -1.88 12.79 5.30
C ASN A 51 -2.74 11.64 5.85
N LEU A 52 -2.09 10.58 6.34
CA LEU A 52 -2.72 9.33 6.79
C LEU A 52 -3.42 9.44 8.15
N GLN A 53 -3.22 10.54 8.87
CA GLN A 53 -4.00 10.88 10.06
C GLN A 53 -5.36 11.47 9.71
N LYS A 54 -5.42 12.25 8.61
CA LYS A 54 -6.66 12.90 8.15
C LYS A 54 -7.41 12.07 7.09
N ALA A 55 -6.73 11.14 6.43
CA ALA A 55 -7.32 10.34 5.37
C ALA A 55 -8.26 9.26 5.91
N GLN A 56 -9.29 8.94 5.12
CA GLN A 56 -10.26 7.90 5.45
C GLN A 56 -9.60 6.51 5.41
N ARG A 57 -9.45 5.90 6.59
CA ARG A 57 -9.01 4.51 6.75
C ARG A 57 -10.21 3.60 6.56
N ILE A 58 -10.13 2.72 5.59
CA ILE A 58 -11.23 1.80 5.26
C ILE A 58 -11.08 0.50 6.03
N ALA A 59 -9.86 -0.04 6.04
CA ALA A 59 -9.57 -1.29 6.69
C ALA A 59 -8.12 -1.32 7.19
N ALA A 60 -7.89 -2.18 8.17
CA ALA A 60 -6.56 -2.57 8.64
C ALA A 60 -6.42 -4.07 8.43
N ALA A 61 -5.28 -4.50 7.90
CA ALA A 61 -4.92 -5.90 7.73
C ALA A 61 -3.65 -6.17 8.51
N ASN A 62 -3.56 -7.32 9.16
CA ASN A 62 -2.35 -7.70 9.89
C ASN A 62 -1.37 -8.42 8.97
N THR A 63 -1.85 -8.95 7.84
CA THR A 63 -1.05 -9.70 6.86
C THR A 63 -1.18 -9.14 5.44
N ALA A 64 -0.19 -9.46 4.59
CA ALA A 64 -0.21 -9.13 3.15
C ALA A 64 -1.43 -9.70 2.43
N PHE A 65 -1.78 -10.92 2.81
CA PHE A 65 -2.80 -11.72 2.16
C PHE A 65 -4.17 -11.10 2.39
N GLU A 66 -4.52 -10.84 3.65
CA GLU A 66 -5.75 -10.14 4.03
C GLU A 66 -5.85 -8.77 3.35
N ALA A 67 -4.76 -8.00 3.32
CA ALA A 67 -4.75 -6.69 2.66
C ALA A 67 -5.10 -6.80 1.17
N SER A 68 -4.58 -7.83 0.50
CA SER A 68 -4.82 -8.08 -0.92
C SER A 68 -6.26 -8.55 -1.16
N GLU A 69 -6.80 -9.42 -0.31
CA GLU A 69 -8.20 -9.85 -0.41
C GLU A 69 -9.18 -8.70 -0.21
N ILE A 70 -8.97 -7.87 0.81
CA ILE A 70 -9.81 -6.71 1.07
C ILE A 70 -9.73 -5.73 -0.11
N LEU A 71 -8.54 -5.48 -0.67
CA LEU A 71 -8.41 -4.66 -1.87
C LEU A 71 -9.16 -5.22 -3.08
N ARG A 72 -9.10 -6.54 -3.29
CA ARG A 72 -9.84 -7.19 -4.40
C ARG A 72 -11.34 -7.01 -4.21
N LYS A 73 -11.86 -7.27 -3.01
CA LYS A 73 -13.27 -7.06 -2.67
C LYS A 73 -13.69 -5.61 -2.91
N LEU A 74 -12.94 -4.65 -2.36
CA LEU A 74 -13.20 -3.21 -2.50
C LEU A 74 -13.16 -2.70 -3.96
N LYS A 75 -12.35 -3.33 -4.82
CA LYS A 75 -12.30 -3.01 -6.25
C LYS A 75 -13.46 -3.64 -7.01
N SER A 76 -13.86 -4.86 -6.66
CA SER A 76 -15.01 -5.54 -7.27
C SER A 76 -16.33 -4.83 -6.91
N GLU A 77 -16.50 -4.42 -5.66
CA GLU A 77 -17.72 -3.77 -5.17
C GLU A 77 -17.95 -2.38 -5.76
N ARG A 78 -16.89 -1.61 -6.01
CA ARG A 78 -17.05 -0.30 -6.66
C ARG A 78 -17.37 -0.38 -8.15
N GLY A 79 -17.29 -1.56 -8.76
CA GLY A 79 -17.14 -1.64 -10.20
C GLY A 79 -15.80 -1.05 -10.62
N PHE A 80 -15.12 -1.69 -11.56
CA PHE A 80 -14.00 -1.04 -12.22
C PHE A 80 -14.63 0.10 -13.05
N ASP A 81 -14.71 1.32 -12.50
CA ASP A 81 -15.01 2.53 -13.26
C ASP A 81 -13.89 2.67 -14.31
N ARG A 82 -14.05 1.98 -15.45
CA ARG A 82 -13.29 2.24 -16.66
C ARG A 82 -13.74 3.63 -17.09
N LYS A 83 -13.09 4.68 -16.58
CA LYS A 83 -13.29 6.00 -17.16
C LYS A 83 -12.65 5.95 -18.56
N PRO A 84 -13.43 6.14 -19.63
CA PRO A 84 -12.93 6.10 -21.01
C PRO A 84 -11.91 7.20 -21.29
#